data_AF-A0A3D3CPT9-F1
#
_entry.id   AF-A0A3D3CPT9-F1
#
_cell.length_a   1.000
_cell.length_b   1.000
_cell.length_c   1.000
_cell.angle_alpha   90.00
_cell.angle_beta   90.00
_cell.angle_gamma   90.00
#
_symmetry.space_group_name_H-M   'P 1'
#
loop_
_entity.id
_entity.type
_entity.pdbx_description
1 polymer ?
#
loop_
_entity_poly.entity_id
_entity_poly.type
_entity_poly.pdbx_seq_one_letter_code
_entity_poly.pdbx_strand_id
1 'polypeptide(L)'
;MAKRALGLHWRKRTAEEKKEFVPLFMDLLERSYIKKIENYTDEKILYIAERIEGGYSDVGTKVVTKRNVEIPIDYRLLKRDGKWEVYDVTIEGV
;
A
#
# COMPACT_ATOMS: atom_id res chain seq x y z
N MET A 1 -3.59 -0.05 -7.01
CA MET A 1 -4.70 -0.04 -6.04
C MET A 1 -6.04 0.41 -6.63
N ALA A 2 -6.23 1.68 -7.02
CA ALA A 2 -7.55 2.24 -7.38
C ALA A 2 -8.39 1.39 -8.37
N LYS A 3 -7.79 1.01 -9.51
CA LYS A 3 -8.45 0.12 -10.49
C LYS A 3 -8.88 -1.24 -9.91
N ARG A 4 -8.11 -1.81 -8.99
CA ARG A 4 -8.43 -3.09 -8.35
C ARG A 4 -9.51 -2.94 -7.28
N ALA A 5 -9.53 -1.84 -6.53
CA ALA A 5 -10.58 -1.55 -5.57
C ALA A 5 -11.97 -1.51 -6.23
N LEU A 6 -12.07 -1.02 -7.47
CA LEU A 6 -13.31 -1.04 -8.24
C LEU A 6 -13.57 -2.37 -8.99
N GLY A 7 -12.58 -3.26 -9.09
CA GLY A 7 -12.72 -4.58 -9.73
C GLY A 7 -13.42 -4.53 -11.10
N LEU A 8 -14.50 -5.31 -11.23
CA LEU A 8 -15.32 -5.38 -12.44
C LEU A 8 -15.99 -4.04 -12.80
N HIS A 9 -16.27 -3.18 -11.81
CA HIS A 9 -16.91 -1.89 -12.02
C HIS A 9 -15.97 -0.88 -12.69
N TRP A 10 -14.65 -1.05 -12.58
CA TRP A 10 -13.67 -0.17 -13.24
C TRP A 10 -13.88 -0.10 -14.76
N ARG A 11 -14.20 -1.23 -15.40
CA ARG A 11 -14.36 -1.29 -16.85
C ARG A 11 -15.54 -0.43 -17.33
N LYS A 12 -16.57 -0.28 -16.49
CA LYS A 12 -17.79 0.47 -16.79
C LYS A 12 -17.66 1.98 -16.54
N ARG A 13 -16.53 2.45 -15.99
CA ARG A 13 -16.30 3.87 -15.71
C ARG A 13 -15.78 4.64 -16.92
N THR A 14 -16.22 5.88 -17.11
CA THR A 14 -15.69 6.78 -18.15
C THR A 14 -14.23 7.16 -17.88
N ALA A 15 -13.57 7.81 -18.83
CA ALA A 15 -12.21 8.29 -18.63
C ALA A 15 -12.16 9.35 -17.50
N GLU A 16 -13.19 10.20 -17.44
CA GLU A 16 -13.38 11.25 -16.46
C GLU A 16 -13.59 10.66 -15.06
N GLU A 17 -14.52 9.71 -14.91
CA GLU A 17 -14.78 9.03 -13.64
C GLU A 17 -13.53 8.30 -13.12
N LYS A 18 -12.76 7.67 -14.00
CA LYS A 18 -11.49 7.03 -13.62
C LYS A 18 -10.46 8.05 -13.15
N LYS A 19 -10.37 9.20 -13.83
CA LYS A 19 -9.46 10.30 -13.49
C LYS A 19 -9.81 10.94 -12.14
N GLU A 20 -11.10 11.02 -11.82
CA GLU A 20 -11.60 11.54 -10.53
C GLU A 20 -11.47 10.52 -9.40
N PHE A 21 -11.73 9.24 -9.68
CA PHE A 21 -11.68 8.19 -8.66
C PHE A 21 -10.27 7.98 -8.09
N VAL A 22 -9.23 8.05 -8.93
CA VAL A 22 -7.85 7.82 -8.49
C VAL A 22 -7.42 8.75 -7.34
N PRO A 23 -7.54 10.10 -7.45
CA PRO A 23 -7.16 10.99 -6.36
C PRO A 23 -8.07 10.85 -5.13
N LEU A 24 -9.37 10.60 -5.29
CA LEU A 24 -10.27 10.36 -4.16
C LEU A 24 -9.89 9.09 -3.39
N PHE A 25 -9.53 8.03 -4.11
CA PHE A 25 -9.07 6.79 -3.51
C PHE A 25 -7.70 6.98 -2.83
N MET A 26 -6.82 7.82 -3.38
CA MET A 26 -5.57 8.20 -2.72
C MET A 26 -5.85 8.97 -1.42
N ASP A 27 -6.69 10.01 -1.43
CA ASP A 27 -7.05 10.79 -0.23
C ASP A 27 -7.69 9.89 0.86
N LEU A 28 -8.51 8.90 0.47
CA LEU A 28 -9.04 7.92 1.40
C LEU A 28 -7.92 7.08 2.04
N LEU A 29 -7.00 6.53 1.25
CA LEU A 29 -5.89 5.74 1.77
C LEU A 29 -4.97 6.58 2.66
N GLU A 30 -4.69 7.81 2.25
CA GLU A 30 -3.94 8.77 3.04
C GLU A 30 -4.63 8.97 4.40
N ARG A 31 -5.92 9.28 4.44
CA ARG A 31 -6.64 9.45 5.71
C ARG A 31 -6.70 8.19 6.57
N SER A 32 -6.82 7.02 5.95
CA SER A 32 -6.92 5.73 6.63
C SER A 32 -5.58 5.25 7.20
N TYR A 33 -4.47 5.56 6.53
CA TYR A 33 -3.16 4.99 6.85
C TYR A 33 -2.10 6.03 7.27
N ILE A 34 -2.11 7.25 6.72
CA ILE A 34 -1.18 8.32 7.16
C ILE A 34 -1.41 8.63 8.64
N LYS A 35 -2.65 8.68 9.13
CA LYS A 35 -2.89 8.85 10.58
C LYS A 35 -2.28 7.74 11.45
N LYS A 36 -2.18 6.51 10.92
CA LYS A 36 -1.49 5.43 11.62
C LYS A 36 0.02 5.65 11.56
N ILE A 37 0.55 5.99 10.39
CA ILE A 37 2.00 6.22 10.14
C ILE A 37 2.54 7.48 10.86
N GLU A 38 1.79 8.57 10.97
CA GLU A 38 2.18 9.79 11.69
C GLU A 38 2.35 9.55 13.20
N ASN A 39 1.60 8.60 13.77
CA ASN A 39 1.84 8.15 15.14
C ASN A 39 3.16 7.37 15.29
N TYR A 40 3.76 6.93 14.18
CA TYR A 40 4.96 6.08 14.13
C TYR A 40 6.24 6.85 13.77
N THR A 41 6.29 8.14 14.11
CA THR A 41 7.41 9.05 13.79
C THR A 41 8.76 8.68 14.44
N ASP A 42 8.73 7.95 15.56
CA ASP A 42 9.92 7.50 16.30
C ASP A 42 10.07 5.97 16.35
N GLU A 43 9.29 5.24 15.55
CA GLU A 43 9.20 3.78 15.65
C GLU A 43 10.15 3.10 14.68
N LYS A 44 10.73 1.97 15.11
CA LYS A 44 11.68 1.24 14.26
C LYS A 44 10.92 0.42 13.24
N ILE A 45 11.19 0.68 11.96
CA ILE A 45 10.75 -0.18 10.87
C ILE A 45 11.80 -1.28 10.69
N LEU A 46 11.40 -2.53 10.92
CA LEU A 46 12.21 -3.71 10.71
C LEU A 46 11.81 -4.35 9.38
N TYR A 47 12.79 -4.48 8.49
CA TYR A 47 12.64 -5.28 7.29
C TYR A 47 12.69 -6.76 7.65
N ILE A 48 11.69 -7.53 7.24
CA ILE A 48 11.57 -8.95 7.58
C ILE A 48 12.04 -9.83 6.43
N ALA A 49 11.48 -9.62 5.24
CA ALA A 49 11.80 -10.42 4.07
C ALA A 49 11.35 -9.72 2.78
N GLU A 50 11.94 -10.12 1.66
CA GLU A 50 11.39 -9.89 0.33
C GLU A 50 11.30 -11.20 -0.44
N ARG A 51 10.34 -11.25 -1.35
CA ARG A 51 10.25 -12.25 -2.41
C ARG A 51 10.01 -11.53 -3.72
N ILE A 52 10.88 -11.78 -4.70
CA ILE A 52 10.76 -11.22 -6.06
C ILE A 52 10.39 -12.35 -7.02
N GLU A 53 9.31 -12.14 -7.77
CA GLU A 53 8.85 -13.05 -8.82
C GLU A 53 8.62 -12.26 -10.12
N GLY A 54 9.67 -12.22 -10.95
CA GLY A 54 9.67 -11.51 -12.23
C GLY A 54 9.44 -10.00 -12.05
N GLY A 55 8.28 -9.52 -12.52
CA GLY A 55 7.87 -8.12 -12.40
C GLY A 55 7.17 -7.77 -11.09
N TYR A 56 7.00 -8.73 -10.18
CA TYR A 56 6.29 -8.56 -8.91
C TYR A 56 7.24 -8.77 -7.73
N SER A 57 6.98 -8.10 -6.62
CA SER A 57 7.68 -8.32 -5.36
C SER A 57 6.73 -8.18 -4.18
N ASP A 58 6.89 -9.05 -3.19
CA ASP A 58 6.29 -8.90 -1.87
C ASP A 58 7.40 -8.53 -0.89
N VAL A 59 7.19 -7.48 -0.09
CA VAL A 59 8.14 -7.01 0.93
C VAL A 59 7.42 -6.93 2.25
N GLY A 60 7.84 -7.76 3.21
CA GLY A 60 7.31 -7.76 4.57
C GLY A 60 8.16 -6.89 5.48
N THR A 61 7.51 -5.96 6.20
CA THR A 61 8.13 -5.18 7.27
C THR A 61 7.32 -5.28 8.55
N LYS A 62 7.90 -4.83 9.65
CA LYS A 62 7.22 -4.65 10.93
C LYS A 62 7.57 -3.29 11.51
N VAL A 63 6.57 -2.59 12.01
CA VAL A 63 6.79 -1.41 12.86
C VAL A 63 6.80 -1.86 14.31
N VAL A 64 7.84 -1.50 15.05
CA VAL A 64 7.94 -1.74 16.50
C VAL A 64 7.68 -0.45 17.25
N THR A 65 6.54 -0.40 17.92
CA THR A 65 6.12 0.77 18.69
C THR A 65 6.92 0.95 19.97
N LYS A 66 6.87 2.15 20.58
CA LYS A 66 7.49 2.40 21.89
C LYS A 66 6.95 1.49 23.01
N ARG A 67 5.74 0.95 22.83
CA ARG A 67 5.10 -0.01 23.74
C ARG A 67 5.43 -1.47 23.41
N ASN A 68 6.39 -1.70 22.53
CA ASN A 68 6.82 -3.02 22.05
C ASN A 68 5.70 -3.83 21.37
N VAL A 69 4.71 -3.12 20.81
CA VAL A 69 3.72 -3.71 19.92
C VAL A 69 4.32 -3.78 18.51
N GLU A 70 4.29 -4.98 17.91
CA GLU A 70 4.71 -5.21 16.54
C GLU A 70 3.51 -5.11 15.60
N ILE A 71 3.63 -4.31 14.55
CA ILE A 71 2.58 -4.10 13.56
C ILE A 71 3.14 -4.54 12.20
N PRO A 72 2.69 -5.68 11.65
CA PRO A 72 3.15 -6.15 10.35
C PRO A 72 2.59 -5.27 9.23
N ILE A 73 3.45 -4.94 8.27
CA ILE A 73 3.10 -4.23 7.05
C ILE A 73 3.68 -4.98 5.86
N ASP A 74 2.80 -5.44 4.97
CA ASP A 74 3.19 -6.13 3.75
C ASP A 74 2.96 -5.22 2.55
N TYR A 75 4.01 -4.99 1.76
CA TYR A 75 3.96 -4.22 0.53
C TYR A 75 3.98 -5.16 -0.66
N ARG A 76 3.09 -4.94 -1.62
CA ARG A 76 3.18 -5.57 -2.94
C ARG A 76 3.60 -4.56 -3.99
N LEU A 77 4.67 -4.86 -4.68
CA LEU A 77 5.32 -3.98 -5.64
C LEU A 77 5.27 -4.57 -7.05
N LEU A 78 5.13 -3.69 -8.03
CA LEU A 78 5.17 -4.00 -9.46
C LEU A 78 6.31 -3.20 -10.07
N LYS A 79 7.13 -3.86 -10.87
CA LYS A 79 8.18 -3.22 -11.63
C LYS A 79 7.59 -2.60 -12.90
N ARG A 80 7.71 -1.29 -13.05
CA ARG A 80 7.37 -0.54 -14.27
C ARG A 80 8.54 0.36 -14.65
N ASP A 81 8.94 0.30 -15.91
CA ASP A 81 10.02 1.14 -16.47
C ASP A 81 11.31 1.10 -15.62
N GLY A 82 11.63 -0.10 -15.10
CA GLY A 82 12.79 -0.33 -14.24
C GLY A 82 12.62 0.07 -12.77
N LYS A 83 11.52 0.71 -12.39
CA LYS A 83 11.23 1.17 -11.03
C LYS A 83 10.20 0.29 -10.34
N TRP A 84 10.40 0.04 -9.06
CA TRP A 84 9.41 -0.64 -8.22
C TRP A 84 8.38 0.37 -7.71
N GLU A 85 7.11 0.11 -7.99
CA GLU A 85 5.99 0.90 -7.51
C GLU A 85 5.13 0.03 -6.58
N VAL A 86 4.83 0.54 -5.39
CA VAL A 86 3.87 -0.11 -4.48
C VAL A 86 2.48 -0.03 -5.09
N TYR A 87 1.84 -1.19 -5.32
CA TYR A 87 0.48 -1.27 -5.86
C TYR A 87 -0.53 -1.86 -4.90
N ASP A 88 -0.09 -2.41 -3.77
CA ASP A 88 -0.90 -2.93 -2.65
C ASP A 88 -0.11 -2.76 -1.35
N VAL A 89 -0.81 -2.48 -0.25
CA VAL A 89 -0.26 -2.47 1.11
C VAL A 89 -1.29 -3.13 2.00
N THR A 90 -0.85 -4.04 2.86
CA THR A 90 -1.68 -4.71 3.86
C THR A 90 -1.12 -4.40 5.24
N ILE A 91 -1.95 -3.92 6.15
CA ILE A 91 -1.57 -3.58 7.53
C ILE A 91 -2.44 -4.43 8.45
N GLU A 92 -1.80 -5.22 9.32
CA GLU A 92 -2.50 -6.14 10.23
C GLU A 92 -3.45 -7.14 9.50
N GLY A 93 -3.13 -7.48 8.25
CA GLY A 93 -3.92 -8.40 7.43
C GLY A 93 -5.11 -7.78 6.69
N VAL A 94 -5.27 -6.45 6.71
CA VAL A 94 -6.34 -5.70 5.99
C VAL A 94 -5.75 -4.74 4.96
#